data_AF-A0ABD7NGT3-F1
#
_entry.id   AF-A0ABD7NGT3-F1
#
_cell.length_a   1.000
_cell.length_b   1.000
_cell.length_c   1.000
_cell.angle_alpha   90.00
_cell.angle_beta   90.00
_cell.angle_gamma   90.00
#
_symmetry.space_group_name_H-M   'P 1'
#
loop_
_entity.id
_entity.type
_entity.pdbx_description
1 polymer ?
#
loop_
_entity_poly.entity_id
_entity_poly.type
_entity_poly.pdbx_seq_one_letter_code
_entity_poly.pdbx_strand_id
1 'polypeptide(L)'
;MKILLFGNTGYVTKKFIQEAFPKDTVYLLGETDLKSSKKLKLTVFPKTKETILVEVLRTYQFDQILYFSNLLTYKNQRVGELERLQTFLHRTEELSHSKILYVTGPEVLNDPQELERAAEEICLNWSKTNGRSLKIVRSPYLYSSKLPEDYLYQLFDSLHQNKTVHIGEHPDEIANFINSEDLAELISKIFDSWNDQTEILTIYNPFQITFQQFAAKLEELSLSKSAIEIDSKSTEPYLYRSTDEDNLRQRYGWFIRYSVLDDLSDLYKDFVKENKTSNHLEFNHLKKAIYLMRSHKVYQKVAEILLAFLLSEGLSTLLNGFNQFKMIDIRLFFVTLISTIFGTLYGIFAGLLSILGLFAANIFSGGNWQSIVYNTDRWISFAAYMFVALICGIIQMKYQDEKEMLEKENQLLNERNELLSISYEDAVYDREKLVQQVVSNQNGASKLFSIFQQLDKPTVEAVLNETKKVIEEQLGANKVNIYSLSNSSDFNLSNYPTLAEELKNDEVWINKNLLPDYPFYALEIKAVSGLKYLLWIEDVSYNRLSLSRLHFLQMIGGVAASMLDKAGYHQAFANIKKTMSLENNSNSIKHGG
;
A
#
# COMPACT_ATOMS: atom_id res chain seq x y z
N MET A 1 -15.81 6.20 -1.73
CA MET A 1 -15.81 4.75 -1.57
C MET A 1 -14.38 4.29 -1.33
N LYS A 2 -14.18 3.18 -0.61
CA LYS A 2 -12.88 2.51 -0.48
C LYS A 2 -12.81 1.43 -1.55
N ILE A 3 -11.80 1.50 -2.41
CA ILE A 3 -11.67 0.65 -3.59
C ILE A 3 -10.39 -0.15 -3.48
N LEU A 4 -10.48 -1.47 -3.66
CA LEU A 4 -9.31 -2.35 -3.69
C LEU A 4 -8.97 -2.75 -5.12
N LEU A 5 -7.72 -2.51 -5.54
CA LEU A 5 -7.14 -3.01 -6.77
C LEU A 5 -6.16 -4.13 -6.44
N PHE A 6 -6.39 -5.31 -7.00
CA PHE A 6 -5.58 -6.51 -6.73
C PHE A 6 -5.25 -7.27 -8.02
N GLY A 7 -4.18 -8.05 -7.99
CA GLY A 7 -3.79 -8.92 -9.12
C GLY A 7 -2.61 -8.36 -9.91
N ASN A 8 -2.77 -8.33 -11.23
CA ASN A 8 -1.85 -7.77 -12.22
C ASN A 8 -1.97 -6.24 -12.29
N THR A 9 -1.57 -5.55 -11.23
CA THR A 9 -1.72 -4.09 -11.09
C THR A 9 -0.62 -3.27 -11.78
N GLY A 10 0.28 -3.91 -12.53
CA GLY A 10 1.35 -3.24 -13.28
C GLY A 10 0.83 -2.24 -14.32
N TYR A 11 -0.34 -2.51 -14.89
CA TYR A 11 -0.99 -1.63 -15.88
C TYR A 11 -1.72 -0.43 -15.27
N VAL A 12 -1.84 -0.37 -13.93
CA VAL A 12 -2.52 0.73 -13.25
C VAL A 12 -1.58 1.92 -13.21
N THR A 13 -1.96 2.98 -13.94
CA THR A 13 -1.23 4.26 -13.96
C THR A 13 -1.93 5.33 -13.13
N LYS A 14 -1.26 6.47 -12.91
CA LYS A 14 -1.91 7.63 -12.26
C LYS A 14 -3.14 8.11 -13.04
N LYS A 15 -3.07 8.07 -14.37
CA LYS A 15 -4.20 8.43 -15.25
C LYS A 15 -5.33 7.42 -15.13
N PHE A 16 -5.02 6.11 -15.09
CA PHE A 16 -6.01 5.06 -14.85
C PHE A 16 -6.82 5.34 -13.58
N ILE A 17 -6.14 5.65 -12.47
CA ILE A 17 -6.81 5.93 -11.19
C ILE A 17 -7.68 7.19 -11.27
N GLN A 18 -7.20 8.23 -11.96
CA GLN A 18 -7.96 9.48 -12.13
C GLN A 18 -9.20 9.31 -12.99
N GLU A 19 -9.13 8.49 -14.04
CA GLU A 19 -10.25 8.22 -14.93
C GLU A 19 -11.25 7.26 -14.28
N ALA A 20 -10.78 6.15 -13.70
CA ALA A 20 -11.65 5.15 -13.09
C ALA A 20 -12.28 5.64 -11.78
N PHE A 21 -11.49 6.31 -10.93
CA PHE A 21 -11.81 6.58 -9.52
C PHE A 21 -11.43 8.00 -9.08
N PRO A 22 -11.98 9.05 -9.71
CA PRO A 22 -11.52 10.44 -9.50
C PRO A 22 -11.71 10.97 -8.07
N LYS A 23 -12.69 10.45 -7.31
CA LYS A 23 -13.07 10.97 -5.98
C LYS A 23 -12.85 9.99 -4.84
N ASP A 24 -12.52 8.74 -5.15
CA ASP A 24 -12.49 7.64 -4.22
C ASP A 24 -11.10 7.40 -3.62
N THR A 25 -11.06 6.62 -2.53
CA THR A 25 -9.80 6.22 -1.90
C THR A 25 -9.42 4.85 -2.46
N VAL A 26 -8.27 4.76 -3.11
CA VAL A 26 -7.82 3.59 -3.84
C VAL A 26 -6.68 2.92 -3.09
N TYR A 27 -6.83 1.62 -2.84
CA TYR A 27 -5.84 0.76 -2.23
C TYR A 27 -5.31 -0.19 -3.30
N LEU A 28 -4.01 -0.21 -3.53
CA LEU A 28 -3.39 -1.00 -4.58
C LEU A 28 -2.49 -2.07 -3.95
N LEU A 29 -2.82 -3.34 -4.22
CA LEU A 29 -2.07 -4.53 -3.83
C LEU A 29 -1.50 -5.23 -5.07
N GLY A 30 -0.20 -5.12 -5.27
CA GLY A 30 0.52 -5.84 -6.33
C GLY A 30 1.77 -5.12 -6.81
N GLU A 31 2.36 -5.62 -7.89
CA GLU A 31 3.55 -5.00 -8.48
C GLU A 31 3.15 -3.75 -9.27
N THR A 32 3.61 -2.59 -8.82
CA THR A 32 3.37 -1.32 -9.47
C THR A 32 4.56 -0.37 -9.23
N ASP A 33 4.81 0.50 -10.20
CA ASP A 33 5.79 1.60 -10.06
C ASP A 33 5.20 2.81 -9.30
N LEU A 34 3.93 2.75 -8.92
CA LEU A 34 3.25 3.81 -8.19
C LEU A 34 3.67 3.83 -6.71
N LYS A 35 3.75 5.05 -6.16
CA LYS A 35 3.95 5.29 -4.72
C LYS A 35 2.68 5.84 -4.11
N SER A 36 2.47 5.57 -2.82
CA SER A 36 1.38 6.13 -2.02
C SER A 36 1.36 7.66 -2.12
N SER A 37 0.18 8.24 -2.31
CA SER A 37 0.01 9.67 -2.56
C SER A 37 -1.31 10.18 -1.98
N LYS A 38 -1.21 11.07 -0.99
CA LYS A 38 -2.38 11.73 -0.39
C LYS A 38 -3.18 12.57 -1.40
N LYS A 39 -2.51 13.17 -2.39
CA LYS A 39 -3.17 13.96 -3.44
C LYS A 39 -4.07 13.10 -4.34
N LEU A 40 -3.68 11.86 -4.61
CA LEU A 40 -4.44 10.91 -5.41
C LEU A 40 -5.32 9.99 -4.55
N LYS A 41 -5.32 10.17 -3.21
CA LYS A 41 -5.96 9.25 -2.25
C LYS A 41 -5.58 7.79 -2.53
N LEU A 42 -4.32 7.57 -2.86
CA LEU A 42 -3.77 6.27 -3.25
C LEU A 42 -2.88 5.75 -2.13
N THR A 43 -3.19 4.54 -1.66
CA THR A 43 -2.36 3.78 -0.74
C THR A 43 -1.85 2.54 -1.46
N VAL A 44 -0.53 2.45 -1.66
CA VAL A 44 0.13 1.31 -2.32
C VAL A 44 0.76 0.44 -1.25
N PHE A 45 0.43 -0.85 -1.27
CA PHE A 45 1.06 -1.85 -0.41
C PHE A 45 2.13 -2.59 -1.23
N PRO A 46 3.42 -2.53 -0.83
CA PRO A 46 4.47 -3.25 -1.52
C PRO A 46 4.28 -4.78 -1.43
N LYS A 47 4.82 -5.49 -2.42
CA LYS A 47 4.67 -6.95 -2.57
C LYS A 47 5.27 -7.68 -1.36
N THR A 48 4.41 -8.14 -0.45
CA THR A 48 4.84 -9.09 0.59
C THR A 48 3.75 -10.08 0.97
N LYS A 49 3.67 -11.18 0.20
CA LYS A 49 2.91 -12.43 0.48
C LYS A 49 1.39 -12.29 0.59
N GLU A 50 0.70 -13.40 0.32
CA GLU A 50 -0.77 -13.54 0.45
C GLU A 50 -1.30 -13.15 1.84
N THR A 51 -0.45 -13.18 2.86
CA THR A 51 -0.77 -12.79 4.24
C THR A 51 -1.26 -11.34 4.33
N ILE A 52 -0.73 -10.42 3.50
CA ILE A 52 -1.18 -9.02 3.48
C ILE A 52 -2.61 -8.90 2.94
N LEU A 53 -3.02 -9.73 1.96
CA LEU A 53 -4.38 -9.65 1.41
C LEU A 53 -5.43 -9.88 2.51
N VAL A 54 -5.21 -10.87 3.37
CA VAL A 54 -6.13 -11.18 4.48
C VAL A 54 -6.17 -10.06 5.50
N GLU A 55 -5.01 -9.52 5.89
CA GLU A 55 -4.94 -8.41 6.84
C GLU A 55 -5.61 -7.15 6.26
N VAL A 56 -5.39 -6.84 4.98
CA VAL A 56 -5.99 -5.69 4.32
C VAL A 56 -7.51 -5.85 4.17
N LEU A 57 -8.02 -7.01 3.73
CA LEU A 57 -9.46 -7.27 3.62
C LEU A 57 -10.17 -7.24 4.99
N ARG A 58 -9.50 -7.64 6.07
CA ARG A 58 -10.06 -7.58 7.43
C ARG A 58 -9.99 -6.20 8.05
N THR A 59 -8.92 -5.47 7.78
CA THR A 59 -8.69 -4.13 8.34
C THR A 59 -9.56 -3.09 7.65
N TYR A 60 -9.74 -3.21 6.34
CA TYR A 60 -10.46 -2.25 5.53
C TYR A 60 -11.76 -2.85 4.98
N GLN A 61 -12.88 -2.20 5.26
CA GLN A 61 -14.14 -2.49 4.59
C GLN A 61 -14.15 -1.81 3.22
N PHE A 62 -14.06 -2.61 2.15
CA PHE A 62 -14.07 -2.12 0.77
C PHE A 62 -15.48 -2.10 0.19
N ASP A 63 -15.85 -1.02 -0.48
CA ASP A 63 -17.13 -0.91 -1.19
C ASP A 63 -17.04 -1.60 -2.57
N GLN A 64 -15.87 -1.54 -3.19
CA GLN A 64 -15.61 -2.05 -4.54
C GLN A 64 -14.26 -2.76 -4.58
N ILE A 65 -14.21 -3.91 -5.24
CA ILE A 65 -13.00 -4.70 -5.41
C ILE A 65 -12.83 -5.03 -6.88
N LEU A 66 -11.67 -4.69 -7.42
CA LEU A 66 -11.26 -4.96 -8.79
C LEU A 66 -10.09 -5.95 -8.79
N TYR A 67 -10.30 -7.09 -9.42
CA TYR A 67 -9.27 -8.10 -9.61
C TYR A 67 -8.81 -8.09 -11.06
N PHE A 68 -7.52 -7.81 -11.29
CA PHE A 68 -6.87 -7.91 -12.59
C PHE A 68 -6.19 -9.27 -12.73
N SER A 69 -6.66 -10.09 -13.67
CA SER A 69 -6.04 -11.37 -13.95
C SER A 69 -4.67 -11.23 -14.61
N ASN A 70 -3.76 -12.17 -14.32
CA ASN A 70 -2.52 -12.33 -15.07
C ASN A 70 -2.76 -12.65 -16.56
N LEU A 71 -3.97 -13.14 -16.90
CA LEU A 71 -4.41 -13.42 -18.27
C LEU A 71 -4.59 -12.17 -19.15
N LEU A 72 -4.54 -10.97 -18.56
CA LEU A 72 -4.59 -9.69 -19.28
C LEU A 72 -3.28 -9.36 -20.01
N THR A 73 -2.15 -9.95 -19.58
CA THR A 73 -0.86 -9.79 -20.28
C THR A 73 -0.76 -10.84 -21.38
N TYR A 74 -0.56 -10.40 -22.62
CA TYR A 74 -0.38 -11.30 -23.76
C TYR A 74 0.84 -12.22 -23.55
N LYS A 75 0.64 -13.54 -23.69
CA LYS A 75 1.67 -14.60 -23.55
C LYS A 75 2.40 -14.66 -22.19
N ASN A 76 1.85 -14.10 -21.11
CA ASN A 76 2.47 -14.21 -19.79
C ASN A 76 2.35 -15.62 -19.18
N GLN A 77 3.16 -15.91 -18.15
CA GLN A 77 3.10 -17.16 -17.40
C GLN A 77 1.77 -17.27 -16.64
N ARG A 78 0.97 -18.28 -17.00
CA ARG A 78 -0.36 -18.55 -16.41
C ARG A 78 -0.30 -19.28 -15.05
N VAL A 79 0.88 -19.41 -14.45
CA VAL A 79 1.12 -20.25 -13.27
C VAL A 79 0.58 -19.57 -12.01
N GLY A 80 -0.26 -20.29 -11.25
CA GLY A 80 -0.77 -19.83 -9.94
C GLY A 80 -2.01 -18.93 -9.97
N GLU A 81 -2.53 -18.58 -11.14
CA GLU A 81 -3.68 -17.67 -11.26
C GLU A 81 -4.96 -18.25 -10.62
N LEU A 82 -5.25 -19.52 -10.86
CA LEU A 82 -6.43 -20.19 -10.27
C LEU A 82 -6.35 -20.28 -8.76
N GLU A 83 -5.18 -20.60 -8.21
CA GLU A 83 -4.94 -20.69 -6.77
C GLU A 83 -5.13 -19.32 -6.09
N ARG A 84 -4.60 -18.26 -6.73
CA ARG A 84 -4.76 -16.87 -6.28
C ARG A 84 -6.22 -16.42 -6.33
N LEU A 85 -6.94 -16.75 -7.41
CA LEU A 85 -8.36 -16.43 -7.56
C LEU A 85 -9.23 -17.16 -6.53
N GLN A 86 -8.99 -18.46 -6.31
CA GLN A 86 -9.70 -19.23 -5.29
C GLN A 86 -9.45 -18.69 -3.89
N THR A 87 -8.18 -18.38 -3.56
CA THR A 87 -7.81 -17.77 -2.28
C THR A 87 -8.50 -16.43 -2.10
N PHE A 88 -8.52 -15.59 -3.14
CA PHE A 88 -9.22 -14.31 -3.13
C PHE A 88 -10.72 -14.49 -2.86
N LEU A 89 -11.41 -15.31 -3.66
CA LEU A 89 -12.86 -15.51 -3.54
C LEU A 89 -13.26 -16.05 -2.18
N HIS A 90 -12.52 -17.05 -1.66
CA HIS A 90 -12.78 -17.61 -0.34
C HIS A 90 -12.60 -16.56 0.78
N ARG A 91 -11.63 -15.65 0.66
CA ARG A 91 -11.44 -14.57 1.65
C ARG A 91 -12.48 -13.46 1.53
N THR A 92 -13.01 -13.21 0.34
CA THR A 92 -14.10 -12.24 0.14
C THR A 92 -15.46 -12.73 0.64
N GLU A 93 -15.61 -14.00 1.03
CA GLU A 93 -16.84 -14.52 1.65
C GLU A 93 -17.21 -13.75 2.93
N GLU A 94 -16.21 -13.27 3.69
CA GLU A 94 -16.42 -12.47 4.92
C GLU A 94 -16.99 -11.06 4.61
N LEU A 95 -16.88 -10.56 3.37
CA LEU A 95 -17.25 -9.19 2.98
C LEU A 95 -18.67 -9.10 2.42
N SER A 96 -19.63 -8.67 3.23
CA SER A 96 -21.06 -8.72 2.89
C SER A 96 -21.58 -7.63 1.95
N HIS A 97 -20.83 -6.55 1.69
CA HIS A 97 -21.33 -5.36 0.98
C HIS A 97 -20.47 -4.94 -0.23
N SER A 98 -19.42 -5.70 -0.56
CA SER A 98 -18.45 -5.30 -1.60
C SER A 98 -18.91 -5.73 -3.01
N LYS A 99 -18.86 -4.81 -3.97
CA LYS A 99 -19.05 -5.10 -5.40
C LYS A 99 -17.76 -5.67 -5.97
N ILE A 100 -17.78 -6.87 -6.57
CA ILE A 100 -16.59 -7.54 -7.08
C ILE A 100 -16.61 -7.58 -8.61
N LEU A 101 -15.60 -6.98 -9.22
CA LEU A 101 -15.36 -7.00 -10.67
C LEU A 101 -14.08 -7.80 -10.96
N TYR A 102 -14.22 -8.89 -11.71
CA TYR A 102 -13.11 -9.72 -12.18
C TYR A 102 -12.81 -9.41 -13.64
N VAL A 103 -11.61 -8.94 -13.95
CA VAL A 103 -11.18 -8.59 -15.30
C VAL A 103 -10.19 -9.63 -15.80
N THR A 104 -10.55 -10.30 -16.90
CA THR A 104 -9.81 -11.42 -17.49
C THR A 104 -9.47 -11.14 -18.96
N GLY A 105 -8.61 -11.98 -19.54
CA GLY A 105 -8.20 -11.91 -20.95
C GLY A 105 -9.35 -12.18 -21.94
N PRO A 106 -9.07 -12.07 -23.25
CA PRO A 106 -10.08 -12.20 -24.28
C PRO A 106 -10.46 -13.66 -24.53
N GLU A 107 -11.71 -13.87 -24.95
CA GLU A 107 -12.17 -15.17 -25.45
C GLU A 107 -11.60 -15.41 -26.86
N VAL A 108 -10.91 -16.54 -27.02
CA VAL A 108 -10.42 -17.03 -28.32
C VAL A 108 -11.28 -18.21 -28.74
N LEU A 109 -11.98 -18.08 -29.87
CA LEU A 109 -13.02 -19.02 -30.28
C LEU A 109 -12.48 -20.37 -30.75
N ASN A 110 -11.28 -20.38 -31.34
CA ASN A 110 -10.64 -21.56 -31.92
C ASN A 110 -9.50 -22.14 -31.05
N ASP A 111 -9.32 -21.66 -29.82
CA ASP A 111 -8.31 -22.14 -28.88
C ASP A 111 -8.99 -22.73 -27.62
N PRO A 112 -8.60 -23.93 -27.16
CA PRO A 112 -9.12 -24.50 -25.91
C PRO A 112 -8.54 -23.77 -24.70
N GLN A 113 -9.22 -22.69 -24.30
CA GLN A 113 -8.91 -21.86 -23.12
C GLN A 113 -9.42 -22.50 -21.81
N GLU A 114 -8.90 -23.67 -21.44
CA GLU A 114 -9.38 -24.43 -20.27
C GLU A 114 -9.18 -23.69 -18.94
N LEU A 115 -8.05 -22.99 -18.76
CA LEU A 115 -7.74 -22.27 -17.53
C LEU A 115 -8.64 -21.05 -17.35
N GLU A 116 -8.86 -20.30 -18.43
CA GLU A 116 -9.72 -19.12 -18.47
C GLU A 116 -11.17 -19.50 -18.16
N ARG A 117 -11.67 -20.58 -18.78
CA ARG A 117 -13.00 -21.12 -18.51
C ARG A 117 -13.14 -21.60 -17.07
N ALA A 118 -12.14 -22.31 -16.54
CA ALA A 118 -12.15 -22.74 -15.15
C ALA A 118 -12.18 -21.55 -14.17
N ALA A 119 -11.44 -20.47 -14.45
CA ALA A 119 -11.46 -19.25 -13.64
C ALA A 119 -12.85 -18.61 -13.63
N GLU A 120 -13.49 -18.52 -14.79
CA GLU A 120 -14.85 -17.98 -14.91
C GLU A 120 -15.87 -18.85 -14.18
N GLU A 121 -15.80 -20.18 -14.34
CA GLU A 121 -16.69 -21.12 -13.65
C GLU A 121 -16.56 -21.01 -12.13
N ILE A 122 -15.34 -20.86 -11.60
CA ILE A 122 -15.11 -20.64 -10.17
C ILE A 122 -15.81 -19.36 -9.69
N CYS A 123 -15.65 -18.25 -10.43
CA CYS A 123 -16.29 -16.97 -10.13
C CYS A 123 -17.84 -17.08 -10.15
N LEU A 124 -18.39 -17.74 -11.17
CA LEU A 124 -19.84 -17.95 -11.29
C LEU A 124 -20.38 -18.86 -10.20
N ASN A 125 -19.66 -19.92 -9.86
CA ASN A 125 -20.05 -20.83 -8.79
C ASN A 125 -20.04 -20.12 -7.43
N TRP A 126 -18.98 -19.36 -7.13
CA TRP A 126 -18.90 -18.54 -5.92
C TRP A 126 -20.08 -17.57 -5.80
N SER A 127 -20.44 -16.90 -6.90
CA SER A 127 -21.59 -16.00 -6.94
C SER A 127 -22.90 -16.72 -6.62
N LYS A 128 -23.12 -17.91 -7.20
CA LYS A 128 -24.30 -18.75 -6.95
C LYS A 128 -24.37 -19.24 -5.51
N THR A 129 -23.25 -19.73 -4.95
CA THR A 129 -23.19 -20.27 -3.59
C THR A 129 -23.44 -19.20 -2.54
N ASN A 130 -22.91 -17.99 -2.76
CA ASN A 130 -22.96 -16.92 -1.76
C ASN A 130 -24.14 -15.96 -1.97
N GLY A 131 -24.89 -16.09 -3.07
CA GLY A 131 -25.98 -15.19 -3.43
C GLY A 131 -25.53 -13.75 -3.66
N ARG A 132 -24.30 -13.56 -4.17
CA ARG A 132 -23.68 -12.24 -4.35
C ARG A 132 -23.46 -11.92 -5.82
N SER A 133 -23.58 -10.64 -6.17
CA SER A 133 -23.32 -10.15 -7.52
C SER A 133 -21.82 -10.02 -7.77
N LEU A 134 -21.35 -10.72 -8.81
CA LEU A 134 -19.99 -10.62 -9.33
C LEU A 134 -20.09 -10.42 -10.83
N LYS A 135 -19.31 -9.49 -11.37
CA LYS A 135 -19.25 -9.27 -12.81
C LYS A 135 -17.90 -9.69 -13.35
N ILE A 136 -17.91 -10.34 -14.50
CA ILE A 136 -16.70 -10.74 -15.21
C ILE A 136 -16.58 -9.88 -16.47
N VAL A 137 -15.41 -9.30 -16.72
CA VAL A 137 -15.11 -8.54 -17.93
C VAL A 137 -14.02 -9.24 -18.71
N ARG A 138 -14.34 -9.75 -19.90
CA ARG A 138 -13.39 -10.30 -20.87
C ARG A 138 -12.85 -9.14 -21.69
N SER A 139 -11.60 -8.78 -21.43
CA SER A 139 -10.93 -7.65 -22.07
C SER A 139 -9.94 -8.13 -23.12
N PRO A 140 -9.75 -7.40 -24.24
CA PRO A 140 -8.52 -7.49 -25.03
C PRO A 140 -7.29 -7.33 -24.13
N TYR A 141 -6.14 -7.78 -24.63
CA TYR A 141 -4.90 -7.74 -23.87
C TYR A 141 -4.47 -6.30 -23.58
N LEU A 142 -3.99 -6.06 -22.36
CA LEU A 142 -3.38 -4.78 -22.02
C LEU A 142 -1.98 -4.72 -22.60
N TYR A 143 -1.51 -3.50 -22.86
CA TYR A 143 -0.19 -3.26 -23.41
C TYR A 143 0.48 -2.07 -22.73
N SER A 144 1.79 -2.17 -22.52
CA SER A 144 2.58 -1.15 -21.82
C SER A 144 4.03 -1.16 -22.27
N SER A 145 4.64 0.02 -22.37
CA SER A 145 6.08 0.17 -22.64
C SER A 145 6.96 0.17 -21.39
N LYS A 146 6.38 -0.05 -20.20
CA LYS A 146 7.08 0.07 -18.91
C LYS A 146 7.28 -1.25 -18.18
N LEU A 147 6.37 -2.20 -18.39
CA LEU A 147 6.36 -3.47 -17.67
C LEU A 147 7.28 -4.49 -18.36
N PRO A 148 8.31 -5.03 -17.69
CA PRO A 148 9.23 -5.98 -18.32
C PRO A 148 8.60 -7.28 -18.82
N GLU A 149 7.50 -7.71 -18.20
CA GLU A 149 6.74 -8.91 -18.58
C GLU A 149 5.83 -8.69 -19.80
N ASP A 150 5.61 -7.43 -20.20
CA ASP A 150 4.74 -7.08 -21.31
C ASP A 150 5.36 -7.43 -22.67
N TYR A 151 4.51 -7.87 -23.61
CA TYR A 151 4.91 -8.23 -24.96
C TYR A 151 5.54 -7.05 -25.73
N LEU A 152 4.95 -5.84 -25.66
CA LEU A 152 5.51 -4.64 -26.31
C LEU A 152 6.87 -4.26 -25.72
N TYR A 153 7.02 -4.34 -24.40
CA TYR A 153 8.31 -4.05 -23.76
C TYR A 153 9.40 -4.98 -24.29
N GLN A 154 9.13 -6.29 -24.34
CA GLN A 154 10.09 -7.29 -24.83
C GLN A 154 10.43 -7.09 -26.31
N LEU A 155 9.44 -6.71 -27.12
CA LEU A 155 9.67 -6.33 -28.52
C LEU A 155 10.55 -5.09 -28.62
N PHE A 156 10.25 -4.02 -27.87
CA PHE A 156 11.03 -2.79 -27.89
C PHE A 156 12.46 -2.98 -27.37
N ASP A 157 12.66 -3.79 -26.34
CA ASP A 157 13.98 -4.14 -25.83
C ASP A 157 14.79 -4.93 -26.87
N SER A 158 14.15 -5.88 -27.56
CA SER A 158 14.79 -6.64 -28.64
C SER A 158 15.17 -5.75 -29.83
N LEU A 159 14.29 -4.81 -30.21
CA LEU A 159 14.57 -3.81 -31.24
C LEU A 159 15.72 -2.88 -30.84
N HIS A 160 15.73 -2.42 -29.58
CA HIS A 160 16.79 -1.54 -29.07
C HIS A 160 18.15 -2.24 -29.03
N GLN A 161 18.18 -3.54 -28.73
CA GLN A 161 19.39 -4.36 -28.74
C GLN A 161 19.87 -4.75 -30.15
N ASN A 162 19.24 -4.24 -31.22
CA ASN A 162 19.49 -4.59 -32.62
C ASN A 162 19.47 -6.10 -32.90
N LYS A 163 18.64 -6.85 -32.17
CA LYS A 163 18.42 -8.27 -32.46
C LYS A 163 17.35 -8.43 -33.53
N THR A 164 17.40 -9.54 -34.27
CA THR A 164 16.29 -9.95 -35.12
C THR A 164 15.08 -10.22 -34.25
N VAL A 165 13.97 -9.56 -34.54
CA VAL A 165 12.72 -9.74 -33.80
C VAL A 165 11.87 -10.73 -34.57
N HIS A 166 11.62 -11.88 -33.96
CA HIS A 166 10.78 -12.91 -34.53
C HIS A 166 9.36 -12.76 -33.98
N ILE A 167 8.42 -12.40 -34.85
CA ILE A 167 6.99 -12.40 -34.56
C ILE A 167 6.47 -13.78 -34.96
N GLY A 168 6.05 -14.57 -33.98
CA GLY A 168 5.62 -15.96 -34.18
C GLY A 168 4.12 -16.10 -34.49
N GLU A 169 3.40 -14.99 -34.44
CA GLU A 169 1.97 -14.85 -34.69
C GLU A 169 1.64 -14.97 -36.18
N HIS A 170 0.42 -15.39 -36.51
CA HIS A 170 0.00 -15.44 -37.90
C HIS A 170 -0.15 -14.02 -38.47
N PRO A 171 0.31 -13.72 -39.71
CA PRO A 171 0.26 -12.36 -40.26
C PRO A 171 -1.14 -11.73 -40.26
N ASP A 172 -2.15 -12.54 -40.57
CA ASP A 172 -3.56 -12.12 -40.59
C ASP A 172 -4.27 -12.21 -39.22
N GLU A 173 -3.58 -12.62 -38.15
CA GLU A 173 -4.15 -12.64 -36.81
C GLU A 173 -4.38 -11.21 -36.31
N ILE A 174 -5.51 -10.99 -35.63
CA ILE A 174 -5.85 -9.69 -35.07
C ILE A 174 -5.03 -9.44 -33.80
N ALA A 175 -4.30 -8.33 -33.78
CA ALA A 175 -3.61 -7.81 -32.60
C ALA A 175 -4.64 -7.26 -31.59
N ASN A 176 -5.25 -8.16 -30.81
CA ASN A 176 -6.37 -7.84 -29.95
C ASN A 176 -5.93 -7.20 -28.62
N PHE A 177 -5.64 -5.91 -28.68
CA PHE A 177 -5.12 -5.12 -27.55
C PHE A 177 -6.01 -3.91 -27.21
N ILE A 178 -5.97 -3.45 -25.96
CA ILE A 178 -6.72 -2.28 -25.45
C ILE A 178 -5.85 -1.42 -24.53
N ASN A 179 -6.04 -0.09 -24.61
CA ASN A 179 -5.35 0.85 -23.73
C ASN A 179 -5.94 0.79 -22.31
N SER A 180 -5.07 0.87 -21.30
CA SER A 180 -5.48 0.93 -19.89
C SER A 180 -6.48 2.06 -19.58
N GLU A 181 -6.40 3.21 -20.26
CA GLU A 181 -7.30 4.35 -20.06
C GLU A 181 -8.73 4.04 -20.53
N ASP A 182 -8.89 3.34 -21.65
CA ASP A 182 -10.21 2.92 -22.14
C ASP A 182 -10.85 1.90 -21.20
N LEU A 183 -10.05 0.97 -20.68
CA LEU A 183 -10.51 0.00 -19.69
C LEU A 183 -10.93 0.70 -18.38
N ALA A 184 -10.19 1.72 -17.94
CA ALA A 184 -10.50 2.51 -16.75
C ALA A 184 -11.88 3.16 -16.83
N GLU A 185 -12.21 3.75 -17.98
CA GLU A 185 -13.51 4.39 -18.22
C GLU A 185 -14.65 3.35 -18.15
N LEU A 186 -14.48 2.18 -18.76
CA LEU A 186 -15.48 1.12 -18.70
C LEU A 186 -15.73 0.66 -17.26
N ILE A 187 -14.65 0.43 -16.51
CA ILE A 187 -14.73 0.01 -15.10
C ILE A 187 -15.51 1.02 -14.28
N SER A 188 -15.22 2.32 -14.45
CA SER A 188 -15.94 3.40 -13.78
C SER A 188 -17.45 3.32 -14.06
N LYS A 189 -17.82 3.19 -15.34
CA LYS A 189 -19.21 3.10 -15.80
C LYS A 189 -19.92 1.85 -15.27
N ILE A 190 -19.24 0.71 -15.22
CA ILE A 190 -19.79 -0.54 -14.67
C ILE A 190 -20.10 -0.38 -13.19
N PHE A 191 -19.21 0.24 -12.41
CA PHE A 191 -19.44 0.45 -10.98
C PHE A 191 -20.54 1.47 -10.67
N ASP A 192 -20.65 2.52 -11.49
CA ASP A 192 -21.70 3.54 -11.38
C ASP A 192 -23.09 2.99 -11.69
N SER A 193 -23.19 2.06 -12.65
CA SER A 193 -24.46 1.44 -13.08
C SER A 193 -24.56 -0.04 -12.68
N TRP A 194 -24.06 -0.35 -11.47
CA TRP A 194 -24.08 -1.71 -10.94
C TRP A 194 -25.51 -2.24 -10.75
N ASN A 195 -25.76 -3.45 -11.26
CA ASN A 195 -26.96 -4.23 -10.98
C ASN A 195 -26.56 -5.50 -10.21
N ASP A 196 -27.46 -6.03 -9.39
CA ASP A 196 -27.17 -7.23 -8.56
C ASP A 196 -27.20 -8.55 -9.35
N GLN A 197 -27.07 -8.47 -10.67
CA GLN A 197 -27.02 -9.63 -11.55
C GLN A 197 -25.57 -9.99 -11.88
N THR A 198 -25.27 -11.28 -11.78
CA THR A 198 -23.99 -11.84 -12.22
C THR A 198 -24.01 -12.01 -13.72
N GLU A 199 -23.07 -11.36 -14.39
CA GLU A 199 -22.98 -11.33 -15.85
C GLU A 199 -21.52 -11.36 -16.31
N ILE A 200 -21.33 -11.82 -17.55
CA ILE A 200 -20.05 -11.78 -18.26
C ILE A 200 -20.20 -10.71 -19.34
N LEU A 201 -19.29 -9.75 -19.37
CA LEU A 201 -19.24 -8.66 -20.34
C LEU A 201 -18.00 -8.86 -21.22
N THR A 202 -18.19 -8.95 -22.52
CA THR A 202 -17.11 -9.14 -23.49
C THR A 202 -16.84 -7.86 -24.24
N ILE A 203 -15.59 -7.37 -24.16
CA ILE A 203 -15.14 -6.20 -24.89
C ILE A 203 -14.74 -6.62 -26.31
N TYR A 204 -15.38 -6.00 -27.31
CA TYR A 204 -15.03 -6.15 -28.72
C TYR A 204 -14.04 -5.08 -29.17
N ASN A 205 -13.02 -5.48 -29.95
CA ASN A 205 -12.06 -4.57 -30.57
C ASN A 205 -12.48 -4.15 -31.99
N PRO A 206 -12.86 -2.87 -32.22
CA PRO A 206 -13.38 -2.41 -33.50
C PRO A 206 -12.31 -2.21 -34.59
N PHE A 207 -11.03 -2.11 -34.24
CA PHE A 207 -9.98 -1.69 -35.18
C PHE A 207 -9.51 -2.81 -36.11
N GLN A 208 -9.73 -4.08 -35.75
CA GLN A 208 -9.38 -5.27 -36.55
C GLN A 208 -7.95 -5.23 -37.14
N ILE A 209 -7.01 -4.68 -36.39
CA ILE A 209 -5.60 -4.51 -36.80
C ILE A 209 -4.92 -5.88 -36.83
N THR A 210 -4.23 -6.20 -37.92
CA THR A 210 -3.50 -7.48 -38.03
C THR A 210 -2.05 -7.36 -37.55
N PHE A 211 -1.45 -8.48 -37.15
CA PHE A 211 -0.04 -8.55 -36.79
C PHE A 211 0.88 -8.17 -37.96
N GLN A 212 0.47 -8.36 -39.21
CA GLN A 212 1.19 -7.85 -40.38
C GLN A 212 1.27 -6.31 -40.41
N GLN A 213 0.15 -5.63 -40.17
CA GLN A 213 0.12 -4.16 -40.10
C GLN A 213 0.93 -3.64 -38.91
N PHE A 214 0.84 -4.35 -37.78
CA PHE A 214 1.61 -4.07 -36.58
C PHE A 214 3.12 -4.20 -36.80
N ALA A 215 3.57 -5.29 -37.46
CA ALA A 215 4.97 -5.49 -37.82
C ALA A 215 5.48 -4.41 -38.78
N ALA A 216 4.71 -4.05 -39.80
CA ALA A 216 5.08 -2.98 -40.73
C ALA A 216 5.26 -1.63 -40.01
N LYS A 217 4.43 -1.34 -39.01
CA LYS A 217 4.57 -0.11 -38.21
C LYS A 217 5.80 -0.14 -37.30
N LEU A 218 6.13 -1.31 -36.74
CA LEU A 218 7.36 -1.50 -35.98
C LEU A 218 8.62 -1.32 -36.83
N GLU A 219 8.60 -1.79 -38.08
CA GLU A 219 9.70 -1.59 -39.04
C GLU A 219 9.92 -0.11 -39.37
N GLU A 220 8.84 0.66 -39.53
CA GLU A 220 8.92 2.11 -39.74
C GLU A 220 9.62 2.82 -38.57
N LEU A 221 9.35 2.37 -37.34
CA LEU A 221 9.91 2.97 -36.12
C LEU A 221 11.37 2.58 -35.84
N SER A 222 11.81 1.41 -36.31
CA SER A 222 13.15 0.88 -36.02
C SER A 222 14.31 1.57 -36.77
N LEU A 223 14.02 2.58 -37.61
CA LEU A 223 15.01 3.35 -38.38
C LEU A 223 16.08 2.45 -39.03
N SER A 224 15.63 1.39 -39.72
CA SER A 224 16.41 0.57 -40.67
C SER A 224 17.63 -0.20 -40.14
N LYS A 225 17.70 -0.53 -38.83
CA LYS A 225 18.84 -1.30 -38.27
C LYS A 225 18.53 -2.74 -37.86
N SER A 226 17.28 -3.09 -37.58
CA SER A 226 16.87 -4.44 -37.19
C SER A 226 15.90 -5.02 -38.21
N ALA A 227 16.12 -6.28 -38.61
CA ALA A 227 15.16 -7.03 -39.40
C ALA A 227 14.06 -7.59 -38.48
N ILE A 228 12.80 -7.37 -38.84
CA ILE A 228 11.65 -8.02 -38.23
C ILE A 228 11.27 -9.17 -39.16
N GLU A 229 11.28 -10.39 -38.63
CA GLU A 229 10.90 -11.59 -39.38
C GLU A 229 9.62 -12.15 -38.78
N ILE A 230 8.56 -12.25 -39.58
CA ILE A 230 7.35 -12.97 -39.17
C ILE A 230 7.57 -14.44 -39.54
N ASP A 231 7.94 -15.25 -38.55
CA ASP A 231 8.11 -16.70 -38.69
C ASP A 231 6.97 -17.39 -37.95
N SER A 232 5.80 -17.42 -38.60
CA SER A 232 4.61 -18.01 -38.02
C SER A 232 4.74 -19.53 -37.95
N LYS A 233 4.69 -20.07 -36.73
CA LYS A 233 4.61 -21.52 -36.50
C LYS A 233 3.17 -22.04 -36.51
N SER A 234 2.20 -21.14 -36.45
CA SER A 234 0.76 -21.45 -36.39
C SER A 234 0.14 -21.54 -37.78
N THR A 235 -0.57 -22.62 -38.05
CA THR A 235 -1.24 -22.85 -39.34
C THR A 235 -2.49 -21.97 -39.53
N GLU A 236 -3.13 -21.54 -38.44
CA GLU A 236 -4.37 -20.75 -38.46
C GLU A 236 -4.30 -19.58 -37.47
N PRO A 237 -4.92 -18.42 -37.78
CA PRO A 237 -4.98 -17.27 -36.89
C PRO A 237 -5.98 -17.48 -35.76
N TYR A 238 -5.73 -16.87 -34.59
CA TYR A 238 -6.72 -16.82 -33.53
C TYR A 238 -7.93 -15.96 -33.91
N LEU A 239 -9.13 -16.49 -33.61
CA LEU A 239 -10.40 -15.87 -33.91
C LEU A 239 -10.99 -15.24 -32.65
N TYR A 240 -11.22 -13.93 -32.72
CA TYR A 240 -11.88 -13.15 -31.68
C TYR A 240 -13.31 -12.80 -32.10
N ARG A 241 -14.15 -12.45 -31.13
CA ARG A 241 -15.52 -11.98 -31.40
C ARG A 241 -15.49 -10.71 -32.25
N SER A 242 -16.41 -10.59 -33.21
CA SER A 242 -16.47 -9.49 -34.17
C SER A 242 -17.63 -8.50 -33.94
N THR A 243 -18.48 -8.76 -32.95
CA THR A 243 -19.71 -7.98 -32.68
C THR A 243 -19.91 -7.74 -31.18
N ASP A 244 -20.42 -6.55 -30.83
CA ASP A 244 -20.82 -6.15 -29.47
C ASP A 244 -22.17 -6.77 -29.10
N GLU A 245 -22.16 -8.05 -28.68
CA GLU A 245 -23.37 -8.77 -28.22
C GLU A 245 -23.94 -8.20 -26.90
N ASP A 246 -23.04 -7.75 -26.02
CA ASP A 246 -23.40 -7.23 -24.69
C ASP A 246 -23.87 -5.77 -24.73
N ASN A 247 -23.89 -5.17 -25.92
CA ASN A 247 -24.31 -3.79 -26.18
C ASN A 247 -23.65 -2.78 -25.24
N LEU A 248 -22.35 -2.92 -24.98
CA LEU A 248 -21.59 -2.03 -24.08
C LEU A 248 -21.76 -0.56 -24.48
N ARG A 249 -21.88 -0.31 -25.80
CA ARG A 249 -22.11 1.03 -26.33
C ARG A 249 -23.46 1.62 -25.95
N GLN A 250 -24.54 0.85 -25.96
CA GLN A 250 -25.87 1.34 -25.57
C GLN A 250 -26.03 1.40 -24.06
N ARG A 251 -25.49 0.40 -23.36
CA ARG A 251 -25.69 0.22 -21.92
C ARG A 251 -24.84 1.16 -21.08
N TYR A 252 -23.58 1.35 -21.45
CA TYR A 252 -22.62 2.16 -20.71
C TYR A 252 -22.17 3.41 -21.48
N GLY A 253 -22.58 3.58 -22.74
CA GLY A 253 -22.09 4.69 -23.57
C GLY A 253 -20.58 4.59 -23.81
N TRP A 254 -20.02 3.38 -23.87
CA TRP A 254 -18.59 3.13 -23.91
C TRP A 254 -18.15 2.44 -25.22
N PHE A 255 -16.96 2.79 -25.70
CA PHE A 255 -16.31 2.17 -26.86
C PHE A 255 -14.80 2.41 -26.77
N ILE A 256 -13.99 1.54 -27.40
CA ILE A 256 -12.53 1.69 -27.44
C ILE A 256 -12.17 2.93 -28.28
N ARG A 257 -11.38 3.83 -27.70
CA ARG A 257 -10.98 5.11 -28.33
C ARG A 257 -9.58 5.04 -28.93
N TYR A 258 -8.66 4.33 -28.26
CA TYR A 258 -7.25 4.29 -28.65
C TYR A 258 -6.91 3.03 -29.45
N SER A 259 -6.23 3.23 -30.56
CA SER A 259 -5.68 2.17 -31.40
C SER A 259 -4.23 1.90 -31.03
N VAL A 260 -3.85 0.63 -30.96
CA VAL A 260 -2.50 0.22 -30.59
C VAL A 260 -1.46 0.67 -31.62
N LEU A 261 -1.83 0.76 -32.90
CA LEU A 261 -0.95 1.25 -33.96
C LEU A 261 -0.60 2.73 -33.79
N ASP A 262 -1.56 3.53 -33.33
CA ASP A 262 -1.38 4.97 -33.14
C ASP A 262 -0.48 5.22 -31.92
N ASP A 263 -0.74 4.52 -30.82
CA ASP A 263 0.01 4.63 -29.57
C ASP A 263 1.45 4.10 -29.68
N LEU A 264 1.70 3.16 -30.61
CA LEU A 264 2.99 2.48 -30.79
C LEU A 264 4.19 3.43 -30.90
N SER A 265 4.01 4.50 -31.69
CA SER A 265 5.07 5.47 -31.96
C SER A 265 5.47 6.25 -30.70
N ASP A 266 4.49 6.62 -29.87
CA ASP A 266 4.73 7.38 -28.66
C ASP A 266 5.23 6.48 -27.53
N LEU A 267 4.71 5.25 -27.42
CA LEU A 267 5.21 4.23 -26.51
C LEU A 267 6.70 3.90 -26.75
N TYR A 268 7.11 3.78 -28.01
CA TYR A 268 8.51 3.53 -28.37
C TYR A 268 9.41 4.72 -28.02
N LYS A 269 8.96 5.96 -28.28
CA LYS A 269 9.71 7.16 -27.87
C LYS A 269 9.90 7.24 -26.36
N ASP A 270 8.85 6.94 -25.59
CA ASP A 270 8.91 6.93 -24.13
C ASP A 270 9.87 5.85 -23.62
N PHE A 271 9.80 4.64 -24.18
CA PHE A 271 10.74 3.55 -23.88
C PHE A 271 12.19 3.95 -24.15
N VAL A 272 12.49 4.54 -25.31
CA VAL A 272 13.84 5.00 -25.67
C VAL A 272 14.31 6.11 -24.74
N LYS A 273 13.41 7.00 -24.31
CA LYS A 273 13.75 8.11 -23.39
C LYS A 273 14.12 7.60 -22.00
N GLU A 274 13.36 6.66 -21.45
CA GLU A 274 13.64 6.04 -20.15
C GLU A 274 14.93 5.18 -20.19
N ASN A 275 15.19 4.49 -21.30
CA ASN A 275 16.40 3.67 -21.44
C ASN A 275 17.67 4.48 -21.78
N LYS A 276 17.58 5.61 -22.51
CA LYS A 276 18.73 6.50 -22.74
C LYS A 276 19.32 7.08 -21.46
N THR A 277 18.50 7.32 -20.43
CA THR A 277 18.98 7.75 -19.11
C THR A 277 19.74 6.65 -18.35
N SER A 278 19.58 5.37 -18.76
CA SER A 278 20.27 4.20 -18.20
C SER A 278 21.54 3.80 -18.97
N ASN A 279 21.81 4.39 -20.15
CA ASN A 279 22.94 4.03 -21.02
C ASN A 279 24.33 4.48 -20.53
N HIS A 280 24.49 4.89 -19.28
CA HIS A 280 25.81 4.88 -18.61
C HIS A 280 26.29 3.45 -18.24
N LEU A 281 25.53 2.41 -18.59
CA LEU A 281 25.82 1.00 -18.31
C LEU A 281 26.21 0.16 -19.54
N GLU A 282 26.69 0.77 -20.62
CA GLU A 282 27.30 0.06 -21.77
C GLU A 282 28.72 -0.49 -21.47
N PHE A 283 28.88 -1.14 -20.32
CA PHE A 283 30.04 -2.01 -20.00
C PHE A 283 29.62 -3.50 -20.00
N ASN A 284 28.59 -3.86 -20.78
CA ASN A 284 27.85 -5.12 -20.59
C ASN A 284 28.33 -6.33 -21.39
N HIS A 285 29.14 -6.20 -22.45
CA HIS A 285 29.63 -7.39 -23.19
C HIS A 285 30.78 -8.12 -22.48
N LEU A 286 31.74 -7.39 -21.91
CA LEU A 286 32.77 -7.97 -21.02
C LEU A 286 32.17 -8.44 -19.69
N LYS A 287 31.13 -7.75 -19.20
CA LYS A 287 30.35 -8.22 -18.05
C LYS A 287 29.59 -9.50 -18.36
N LYS A 288 29.05 -9.77 -19.56
CA LYS A 288 28.25 -10.98 -19.86
C LYS A 288 29.05 -12.27 -19.80
N ALA A 289 30.31 -12.24 -20.23
CA ALA A 289 31.26 -13.35 -20.06
C ALA A 289 31.62 -13.56 -18.59
N ILE A 290 31.83 -12.47 -17.85
CA ILE A 290 32.01 -12.49 -16.39
C ILE A 290 30.70 -12.90 -15.70
N TYR A 291 29.52 -12.58 -16.24
CA TYR A 291 28.19 -12.84 -15.67
C TYR A 291 27.78 -14.29 -15.89
N LEU A 292 28.19 -14.94 -16.97
CA LEU A 292 28.03 -16.39 -17.15
C LEU A 292 28.94 -17.17 -16.20
N MET A 293 30.16 -16.69 -15.94
CA MET A 293 31.03 -17.24 -14.87
C MET A 293 30.55 -16.89 -13.45
N ARG A 294 29.81 -15.78 -13.28
CA ARG A 294 29.27 -15.25 -12.01
C ARG A 294 27.79 -15.64 -11.77
N SER A 295 27.15 -16.26 -12.76
CA SER A 295 25.71 -16.59 -12.78
C SER A 295 25.34 -17.68 -11.79
N HIS A 296 26.31 -18.49 -11.41
CA HIS A 296 26.16 -19.47 -10.34
C HIS A 296 27.20 -19.13 -9.26
N LYS A 297 26.72 -18.59 -8.12
CA LYS A 297 27.53 -18.26 -6.93
C LYS A 297 28.49 -19.40 -6.52
N VAL A 298 28.18 -20.64 -6.91
CA VAL A 298 28.98 -21.84 -6.64
C VAL A 298 30.31 -21.85 -7.42
N TYR A 299 30.33 -21.52 -8.72
CA TYR A 299 31.57 -21.60 -9.52
C TYR A 299 32.58 -20.51 -9.17
N GLN A 300 32.11 -19.29 -8.86
CA GLN A 300 32.99 -18.23 -8.36
C GLN A 300 33.64 -18.62 -7.03
N LYS A 301 32.86 -19.21 -6.11
CA LYS A 301 33.37 -19.71 -4.82
C LYS A 301 34.40 -20.84 -5.02
N VAL A 302 34.13 -21.79 -5.90
CA VAL A 302 35.07 -22.88 -6.21
C VAL A 302 36.36 -22.35 -6.83
N ALA A 303 36.29 -21.37 -7.73
CA ALA A 303 37.48 -20.74 -8.32
C ALA A 303 38.32 -19.98 -7.28
N GLU A 304 37.67 -19.26 -6.35
CA GLU A 304 38.33 -18.56 -5.25
C GLU A 304 39.03 -19.55 -4.29
N ILE A 305 38.38 -20.67 -3.97
CA ILE A 305 38.96 -21.74 -3.15
C ILE A 305 40.17 -22.39 -3.84
N LEU A 306 40.10 -22.64 -5.16
CA LEU A 306 41.22 -23.17 -5.94
C LEU A 306 42.41 -22.19 -5.99
N LEU A 307 42.13 -20.90 -6.14
CA LEU A 307 43.17 -19.86 -6.13
C LEU A 307 43.81 -19.77 -4.74
N ALA A 308 43.00 -19.74 -3.67
CA ALA A 308 43.49 -19.75 -2.29
C ALA A 308 44.31 -21.01 -1.97
N PHE A 309 43.95 -22.17 -2.55
CA PHE A 309 44.74 -23.39 -2.44
C PHE A 309 46.10 -23.29 -3.14
N LEU A 310 46.14 -22.77 -4.38
CA LEU A 310 47.41 -22.56 -5.08
C LEU A 310 48.33 -21.59 -4.32
N LEU A 311 47.76 -20.53 -3.73
CA LEU A 311 48.49 -19.61 -2.85
C LEU A 311 49.00 -20.32 -1.59
N SER A 312 48.17 -21.15 -0.96
CA SER A 312 48.55 -21.93 0.22
C SER A 312 49.68 -22.92 -0.07
N GLU A 313 49.67 -23.59 -1.22
CA GLU A 313 50.71 -24.54 -1.63
C GLU A 313 52.03 -23.81 -1.97
N GLY A 314 51.94 -22.66 -2.65
CA GLY A 314 53.08 -21.77 -2.88
C GLY A 314 53.71 -21.28 -1.56
N LEU A 315 52.88 -20.89 -0.60
CA LEU A 315 53.36 -20.47 0.72
C LEU A 315 53.98 -21.65 1.50
N SER A 316 53.36 -22.83 1.42
CA SER A 316 53.83 -24.06 2.08
C SER A 316 55.20 -24.50 1.57
N THR A 317 55.45 -24.42 0.26
CA THR A 317 56.74 -24.77 -0.35
C THR A 317 57.84 -23.76 0.01
N LEU A 318 57.54 -22.46 0.03
CA LEU A 318 58.47 -21.41 0.45
C LEU A 318 58.86 -21.52 1.93
N LEU A 319 57.89 -21.78 2.82
CA LEU A 319 58.12 -21.90 4.27
C LEU A 319 58.86 -23.18 4.66
N ASN A 320 58.70 -24.27 3.89
CA ASN A 320 59.48 -25.50 4.06
C ASN A 320 60.99 -25.32 3.81
N GLY A 321 61.40 -24.23 3.15
CA GLY A 321 62.81 -23.86 2.98
C GLY A 321 63.46 -23.28 4.25
N PHE A 322 62.67 -22.82 5.23
CA PHE A 322 63.15 -22.26 6.48
C PHE A 322 62.94 -23.27 7.64
N ASN A 323 64.03 -23.85 8.15
CA ASN A 323 64.01 -24.91 9.17
C ASN A 323 63.25 -24.57 10.47
N GLN A 324 63.01 -23.29 10.77
CA GLN A 324 62.29 -22.84 11.97
C GLN A 324 60.75 -22.89 11.82
N PHE A 325 60.22 -22.85 10.60
CA PHE A 325 58.76 -22.81 10.34
C PHE A 325 58.14 -24.18 10.02
N LYS A 326 58.94 -25.25 10.05
CA LYS A 326 58.54 -26.62 9.69
C LYS A 326 57.48 -27.23 10.62
N MET A 327 57.19 -26.60 11.77
CA MET A 327 56.21 -27.05 12.76
C MET A 327 54.80 -26.45 12.55
N ILE A 328 54.66 -25.41 11.71
CA ILE A 328 53.36 -24.76 11.45
C ILE A 328 52.71 -25.39 10.21
N ASP A 329 51.50 -25.92 10.38
CA ASP A 329 50.72 -26.52 9.29
C ASP A 329 49.84 -25.46 8.58
N ILE A 330 50.38 -24.91 7.50
CA ILE A 330 49.70 -23.88 6.68
C ILE A 330 48.44 -24.44 6.02
N ARG A 331 48.38 -25.75 5.74
CA ARG A 331 47.22 -26.39 5.09
C ARG A 331 46.05 -26.50 6.07
N LEU A 332 46.33 -26.76 7.34
CA LEU A 332 45.33 -26.70 8.40
C LEU A 332 44.72 -25.29 8.48
N PHE A 333 45.56 -24.25 8.41
CA PHE A 333 45.10 -22.86 8.42
C PHE A 333 44.21 -22.54 7.21
N PHE A 334 44.62 -22.96 6.01
CA PHE A 334 43.80 -22.84 4.81
C PHE A 334 42.42 -23.49 4.98
N VAL A 335 42.37 -24.73 5.48
CA VAL A 335 41.10 -25.44 5.74
C VAL A 335 40.23 -24.68 6.74
N THR A 336 40.81 -24.18 7.85
CA THR A 336 40.05 -23.40 8.84
C THR A 336 39.45 -22.12 8.25
N LEU A 337 40.20 -21.42 7.41
CA LEU A 337 39.80 -20.15 6.81
C LEU A 337 38.68 -20.36 5.78
N ILE A 338 38.81 -21.37 4.92
CA ILE A 338 37.77 -21.68 3.93
C ILE A 338 36.50 -22.20 4.60
N SER A 339 36.61 -23.07 5.60
CA SER A 339 35.44 -23.58 6.34
C SER A 339 34.67 -22.47 7.07
N THR A 340 35.36 -21.50 7.66
CA THR A 340 34.74 -20.39 8.38
C THR A 340 34.10 -19.36 7.46
N ILE A 341 34.64 -19.15 6.25
CA ILE A 341 34.06 -18.20 5.29
C ILE A 341 32.91 -18.84 4.49
N PHE A 342 33.14 -20.03 3.93
CA PHE A 342 32.25 -20.60 2.90
C PHE A 342 31.29 -21.68 3.40
N GLY A 343 31.47 -22.25 4.61
CA GLY A 343 30.58 -23.23 5.21
C GLY A 343 30.99 -24.70 4.98
N THR A 344 30.11 -25.64 5.36
CA THR A 344 30.38 -27.10 5.44
C THR A 344 30.86 -27.73 4.14
N LEU A 345 30.09 -27.56 3.05
CA LEU A 345 30.37 -28.20 1.76
C LEU A 345 31.74 -27.80 1.20
N TYR A 346 32.06 -26.50 1.26
CA TYR A 346 33.32 -25.96 0.76
C TYR A 346 34.49 -26.22 1.70
N GLY A 347 34.25 -26.27 3.00
CA GLY A 347 35.23 -26.69 4.00
C GLY A 347 35.69 -28.14 3.79
N ILE A 348 34.74 -29.06 3.56
CA ILE A 348 35.04 -30.46 3.22
C ILE A 348 35.82 -30.54 1.90
N PHE A 349 35.43 -29.76 0.89
CA PHE A 349 36.16 -29.68 -0.37
C PHE A 349 37.60 -29.17 -0.19
N ALA A 350 37.81 -28.15 0.65
CA ALA A 350 39.15 -27.65 0.98
C ALA A 350 39.99 -28.68 1.76
N GLY A 351 39.37 -29.46 2.63
CA GLY A 351 40.00 -30.59 3.33
C GLY A 351 40.49 -31.66 2.34
N LEU A 352 39.64 -32.07 1.41
CA LEU A 352 39.99 -33.02 0.34
C LEU A 352 41.11 -32.48 -0.55
N LEU A 353 41.04 -31.21 -0.93
CA LEU A 353 42.06 -30.57 -1.76
C LEU A 353 43.41 -30.48 -1.04
N SER A 354 43.41 -30.23 0.28
CA SER A 354 44.62 -30.22 1.11
C SER A 354 45.26 -31.60 1.24
N ILE A 355 44.44 -32.66 1.32
CA ILE A 355 44.91 -34.05 1.29
C ILE A 355 45.55 -34.35 -0.07
N LEU A 356 44.87 -34.01 -1.18
CA LEU A 356 45.41 -34.19 -2.54
C LEU A 356 46.70 -33.38 -2.76
N GLY A 357 46.77 -32.16 -2.23
CA GLY A 357 47.99 -31.36 -2.22
C GLY A 357 49.12 -32.05 -1.50
N LEU A 358 48.86 -32.75 -0.38
CA LEU A 358 49.91 -33.46 0.37
C LEU A 358 50.42 -34.65 -0.45
N PHE A 359 49.53 -35.33 -1.19
CA PHE A 359 49.92 -36.34 -2.15
C PHE A 359 50.82 -35.77 -3.26
N ALA A 360 50.43 -34.66 -3.87
CA ALA A 360 51.18 -34.02 -4.95
C ALA A 360 52.58 -33.55 -4.50
N ALA A 361 52.66 -32.84 -3.36
CA ALA A 361 53.93 -32.32 -2.83
C ALA A 361 54.98 -33.43 -2.56
N ASN A 362 54.52 -34.61 -2.13
CA ASN A 362 55.40 -35.75 -1.89
C ASN A 362 55.90 -36.40 -3.18
N ILE A 363 55.07 -36.47 -4.23
CA ILE A 363 55.48 -36.96 -5.55
C ILE A 363 56.50 -36.00 -6.18
N PHE A 364 56.26 -34.68 -6.09
CA PHE A 364 57.22 -33.68 -6.56
C PHE A 364 58.55 -33.71 -5.81
N SER A 365 58.54 -34.13 -4.54
CA SER A 365 59.75 -34.33 -3.74
C SER A 365 60.48 -35.67 -4.04
N GLY A 366 60.04 -36.42 -5.06
CA GLY A 366 60.65 -37.68 -5.50
C GLY A 366 60.20 -38.94 -4.74
N GLY A 367 59.11 -38.85 -3.98
CA GLY A 367 58.60 -39.96 -3.15
C GLY A 367 57.60 -40.87 -3.87
N ASN A 368 57.67 -42.18 -3.58
CA ASN A 368 56.67 -43.17 -4.01
C ASN A 368 55.32 -42.94 -3.32
N TRP A 369 54.22 -42.98 -4.07
CA TRP A 369 52.86 -42.75 -3.55
C TRP A 369 52.47 -43.73 -2.42
N GLN A 370 53.03 -44.93 -2.41
CA GLN A 370 52.83 -45.93 -1.36
C GLN A 370 53.34 -45.44 0.00
N SER A 371 54.42 -44.64 0.05
CA SER A 371 55.00 -44.15 1.31
C SER A 371 54.04 -43.25 2.11
N ILE A 372 53.07 -42.62 1.45
CA ILE A 372 52.07 -41.75 2.10
C ILE A 372 50.98 -42.59 2.77
N VAL A 373 50.58 -43.70 2.14
CA VAL A 373 49.51 -44.58 2.64
C VAL A 373 50.00 -45.41 3.83
N TYR A 374 51.28 -45.81 3.85
CA TYR A 374 51.84 -46.67 4.91
C TYR A 374 52.42 -45.91 6.12
N ASN A 375 52.65 -44.60 6.03
CA ASN A 375 53.15 -43.80 7.16
C ASN A 375 52.00 -43.37 8.09
N THR A 376 51.91 -44.00 9.26
CA THR A 376 50.86 -43.76 10.27
C THR A 376 50.81 -42.31 10.75
N ASP A 377 51.93 -41.60 10.77
CA ASP A 377 52.01 -40.20 11.24
C ASP A 377 51.23 -39.21 10.36
N ARG A 378 51.06 -39.51 9.06
CA ARG A 378 50.34 -38.63 8.12
C ARG A 378 48.83 -38.80 8.16
N TRP A 379 48.34 -39.92 8.68
CA TRP A 379 46.91 -40.18 8.87
C TRP A 379 46.29 -39.25 9.92
N ILE A 380 47.06 -38.86 10.93
CA ILE A 380 46.62 -37.91 11.97
C ILE A 380 46.29 -36.55 11.34
N SER A 381 47.11 -36.07 10.41
CA SER A 381 46.86 -34.81 9.69
C SER A 381 45.60 -34.87 8.80
N PHE A 382 45.35 -35.99 8.11
CA PHE A 382 44.15 -36.15 7.30
C PHE A 382 42.87 -36.13 8.15
N ALA A 383 42.88 -36.83 9.28
CA ALA A 383 41.76 -36.83 10.21
C ALA A 383 41.54 -35.42 10.81
N ALA A 384 42.62 -34.72 11.17
CA ALA A 384 42.56 -33.36 11.71
C ALA A 384 41.95 -32.37 10.70
N TYR A 385 42.36 -32.40 9.42
CA TYR A 385 41.81 -31.51 8.39
C TYR A 385 40.31 -31.71 8.21
N MET A 386 39.85 -32.97 8.13
CA MET A 386 38.43 -33.28 7.96
C MET A 386 37.60 -32.92 9.19
N PHE A 387 38.12 -33.18 10.39
CA PHE A 387 37.42 -32.87 11.64
C PHE A 387 37.25 -31.36 11.85
N VAL A 388 38.33 -30.60 11.64
CA VAL A 388 38.30 -29.14 11.74
C VAL A 388 37.42 -28.54 10.64
N ALA A 389 37.48 -29.09 9.41
CA ALA A 389 36.61 -28.66 8.33
C ALA A 389 35.12 -28.80 8.67
N LEU A 390 34.76 -29.93 9.28
CA LEU A 390 33.39 -30.25 9.70
C LEU A 390 32.90 -29.34 10.83
N ILE A 391 33.67 -29.19 11.91
CA ILE A 391 33.26 -28.36 13.06
C ILE A 391 33.09 -26.91 12.64
N CYS A 392 34.11 -26.32 12.00
CA CYS A 392 34.05 -24.93 11.56
C CYS A 392 32.94 -24.72 10.52
N GLY A 393 32.73 -25.69 9.64
CA GLY A 393 31.65 -25.66 8.67
C GLY A 393 30.27 -25.64 9.32
N ILE A 394 30.00 -26.53 10.28
CA ILE A 394 28.69 -26.64 10.95
C ILE A 394 28.38 -25.37 11.74
N ILE A 395 29.38 -24.84 12.44
CA ILE A 395 29.24 -23.58 13.19
C ILE A 395 28.85 -22.45 12.23
N GLN A 396 29.56 -22.32 11.11
CA GLN A 396 29.25 -21.30 10.11
C GLN A 396 27.87 -21.48 9.48
N MET A 397 27.45 -22.72 9.21
CA MET A 397 26.11 -23.02 8.69
C MET A 397 25.03 -22.55 9.67
N LYS A 398 25.19 -22.88 10.96
CA LYS A 398 24.25 -22.43 12.00
C LYS A 398 24.18 -20.91 12.09
N TYR A 399 25.32 -20.22 12.02
CA TYR A 399 25.35 -18.76 12.01
C TYR A 399 24.67 -18.14 10.77
N GLN A 400 24.81 -18.77 9.60
CA GLN A 400 24.13 -18.33 8.38
C GLN A 400 22.62 -18.53 8.47
N ASP A 401 22.17 -19.69 8.96
CA ASP A 401 20.75 -20.00 9.15
C ASP A 401 20.11 -19.03 10.15
N GLU A 402 20.76 -18.78 11.28
CA GLU A 402 20.27 -17.83 12.30
C GLU A 402 20.19 -16.41 11.74
N LYS A 403 21.20 -15.99 10.96
CA LYS A 403 21.19 -14.69 10.29
C LYS A 403 20.05 -14.57 9.28
N GLU A 404 19.81 -15.59 8.46
CA GLU A 404 18.72 -15.58 7.49
C GLU A 404 17.34 -15.52 8.18
N MET A 405 17.19 -16.25 9.29
CA MET A 405 15.97 -16.21 10.10
C MET A 405 15.74 -14.82 10.71
N LEU A 406 16.78 -14.20 11.27
CA LEU A 406 16.70 -12.85 11.83
C LEU A 406 16.40 -11.79 10.76
N GLU A 407 17.00 -11.92 9.57
CA GLU A 407 16.69 -11.03 8.45
C GLU A 407 15.23 -11.17 8.01
N LYS A 408 14.70 -12.39 7.91
CA LYS A 408 13.27 -12.65 7.62
C LYS A 408 12.36 -12.06 8.69
N GLU A 409 12.68 -12.24 9.96
CA GLU A 409 11.89 -11.68 11.06
C GLU A 409 11.89 -10.15 11.03
N ASN A 410 13.04 -9.52 10.75
CA ASN A 410 13.15 -8.07 10.64
C ASN A 410 12.36 -7.52 9.45
N GLN A 411 12.39 -8.20 8.29
CA GLN A 411 11.55 -7.85 7.15
C GLN A 411 10.07 -7.89 7.51
N LEU A 412 9.61 -8.98 8.15
CA LEU A 412 8.22 -9.12 8.60
C LEU A 412 7.83 -8.04 9.62
N LEU A 413 8.73 -7.67 10.53
CA LEU A 413 8.49 -6.60 11.49
C LEU A 413 8.37 -5.24 10.80
N ASN A 414 9.21 -4.96 9.80
CA ASN A 414 9.11 -3.73 9.02
C ASN A 414 7.81 -3.67 8.22
N GLU A 415 7.40 -4.76 7.58
CA GLU A 415 6.11 -4.86 6.88
C GLU A 415 4.92 -4.60 7.81
N ARG A 416 4.93 -5.21 9.01
CA ARG A 416 3.89 -4.97 10.03
C ARG A 416 3.87 -3.52 10.50
N ASN A 417 5.04 -2.92 10.74
CA ASN A 417 5.14 -1.53 11.14
C ASN A 417 4.65 -0.58 10.05
N GLU A 418 4.97 -0.86 8.79
CA GLU A 418 4.48 -0.09 7.64
C GLU A 418 2.95 -0.17 7.54
N LEU A 419 2.38 -1.38 7.62
CA LEU A 419 0.92 -1.58 7.61
C LEU A 419 0.25 -0.82 8.77
N LEU A 420 0.81 -0.93 9.97
CA LEU A 420 0.31 -0.24 11.16
C LEU A 420 0.33 1.28 10.95
N SER A 421 1.43 1.83 10.42
CA SER A 421 1.55 3.27 10.14
C SER A 421 0.52 3.75 9.13
N ILE A 422 0.31 2.99 8.04
CA ILE A 422 -0.72 3.30 7.03
C ILE A 422 -2.10 3.29 7.68
N SER A 423 -2.42 2.26 8.48
CA SER A 423 -3.71 2.14 9.16
C SER A 423 -3.97 3.30 10.13
N TYR A 424 -2.96 3.76 10.86
CA TYR A 424 -3.07 4.94 11.72
C TYR A 424 -3.32 6.22 10.93
N GLU A 425 -2.58 6.44 9.83
CA GLU A 425 -2.78 7.61 8.99
C GLU A 425 -4.21 7.65 8.39
N ASP A 426 -4.71 6.50 7.94
CA ASP A 426 -6.06 6.38 7.40
C ASP A 426 -7.12 6.61 8.48
N ALA A 427 -6.93 6.10 9.70
CA ALA A 427 -7.84 6.34 10.82
C ALA A 427 -7.90 7.82 11.22
N VAL A 428 -6.75 8.51 11.23
CA VAL A 428 -6.69 9.97 11.49
C VAL A 428 -7.40 10.74 10.39
N TYR A 429 -7.17 10.39 9.13
CA TYR A 429 -7.84 11.02 7.99
C TYR A 429 -9.36 10.81 8.01
N ASP A 430 -9.82 9.59 8.29
CA ASP A 430 -11.25 9.27 8.44
C ASP A 430 -11.87 10.07 9.59
N ARG A 431 -11.16 10.21 10.73
CA ARG A 431 -11.59 11.05 11.86
C ARG A 431 -11.73 12.52 11.45
N GLU A 432 -10.72 13.09 10.79
CA GLU A 432 -10.76 14.48 10.31
C GLU A 432 -11.90 14.71 9.34
N LYS A 433 -12.13 13.78 8.41
CA LYS A 433 -13.25 13.83 7.47
C LYS A 433 -14.60 13.75 8.18
N LEU A 434 -14.75 12.87 9.18
CA LEU A 434 -15.99 12.78 9.97
C LEU A 434 -16.25 14.07 10.74
N VAL A 435 -15.21 14.67 11.34
CA VAL A 435 -15.31 16.00 11.98
C VAL A 435 -15.74 17.05 10.95
N GLN A 436 -15.13 17.06 9.77
CA GLN A 436 -15.49 18.01 8.72
C GLN A 436 -16.91 17.78 8.18
N GLN A 437 -17.39 16.54 8.10
CA GLN A 437 -18.77 16.22 7.73
C GLN A 437 -19.78 16.66 8.79
N VAL A 438 -19.44 16.54 10.08
CA VAL A 438 -20.27 17.07 11.18
C VAL A 438 -20.33 18.60 11.13
N VAL A 439 -19.20 19.25 10.85
CA VAL A 439 -19.12 20.73 10.73
C VAL A 439 -19.80 21.25 9.46
N SER A 440 -19.72 20.51 8.34
CA SER A 440 -20.27 20.91 7.04
C SER A 440 -21.72 20.49 6.79
N ASN A 441 -22.31 19.66 7.65
CA ASN A 441 -23.72 19.30 7.52
C ASN A 441 -24.59 20.57 7.60
N GLN A 442 -25.39 20.79 6.55
CA GLN A 442 -25.99 22.06 6.07
C GLN A 442 -26.77 22.92 7.08
N ASN A 443 -27.00 22.46 8.31
CA ASN A 443 -27.69 23.22 9.35
C ASN A 443 -26.74 23.80 10.41
N GLY A 444 -25.46 23.40 10.48
CA GLY A 444 -24.56 23.77 11.58
C GLY A 444 -24.27 25.26 11.65
N ALA A 445 -23.74 25.86 10.58
CA ALA A 445 -23.35 27.27 10.55
C ALA A 445 -24.55 28.23 10.65
N SER A 446 -25.63 27.94 9.91
CA SER A 446 -26.87 28.74 9.98
C SER A 446 -27.54 28.65 11.35
N LYS A 447 -27.56 27.46 11.98
CA LYS A 447 -28.07 27.31 13.35
C LYS A 447 -27.18 27.98 14.38
N LEU A 448 -25.86 27.86 14.26
CA LEU A 448 -24.93 28.55 15.16
C LEU A 448 -25.08 30.06 15.05
N PHE A 449 -25.26 30.59 13.83
CA PHE A 449 -25.52 32.01 13.63
C PHE A 449 -26.88 32.43 14.18
N SER A 450 -27.94 31.62 14.01
CA SER A 450 -29.24 31.93 14.62
C SER A 450 -29.19 31.89 16.16
N ILE A 451 -28.44 30.93 16.72
CA ILE A 451 -28.21 30.83 18.18
C ILE A 451 -27.41 32.03 18.67
N PHE A 452 -26.38 32.44 17.93
CA PHE A 452 -25.60 33.65 18.22
C PHE A 452 -26.48 34.90 18.26
N GLN A 453 -27.40 35.07 17.29
CA GLN A 453 -28.36 36.18 17.30
C GLN A 453 -29.35 36.11 18.48
N GLN A 454 -29.79 34.91 18.87
CA GLN A 454 -30.66 34.72 20.02
C GLN A 454 -29.95 35.05 21.34
N LEU A 455 -28.65 34.74 21.44
CA LEU A 455 -27.81 34.97 22.61
C LEU A 455 -27.30 36.42 22.73
N ASP A 456 -27.36 37.23 21.66
CA ASP A 456 -26.92 38.63 21.68
C ASP A 456 -27.93 39.51 22.45
N LYS A 457 -27.82 39.49 23.78
CA LYS A 457 -28.66 40.25 24.71
C LYS A 457 -27.86 41.30 25.47
N PRO A 458 -28.49 42.42 25.88
CA PRO A 458 -27.80 43.53 26.54
C PRO A 458 -27.43 43.28 28.00
N THR A 459 -27.93 42.21 28.64
CA THR A 459 -27.72 41.90 30.06
C THR A 459 -27.22 40.48 30.25
N VAL A 460 -26.28 40.29 31.20
CA VAL A 460 -25.67 39.00 31.52
C VAL A 460 -26.73 37.94 31.87
N GLU A 461 -27.73 38.30 32.68
CA GLU A 461 -28.83 37.40 33.06
C GLU A 461 -29.70 36.98 31.87
N ALA A 462 -29.92 37.87 30.89
CA ALA A 462 -30.67 37.53 29.69
C ALA A 462 -29.89 36.59 28.77
N VAL A 463 -28.56 36.76 28.67
CA VAL A 463 -27.69 35.83 27.94
C VAL A 463 -27.74 34.44 28.58
N LEU A 464 -27.65 34.35 29.92
CA LEU A 464 -27.71 33.07 30.65
C LEU A 464 -29.06 32.37 30.48
N ASN A 465 -30.17 33.11 30.59
CA ASN A 465 -31.51 32.54 30.41
C ASN A 465 -31.76 32.04 28.98
N GLU A 466 -31.31 32.77 27.96
CA GLU A 466 -31.41 32.30 26.57
C GLU A 466 -30.47 31.12 26.31
N THR A 467 -29.28 31.10 26.91
CA THR A 467 -28.36 29.96 26.84
C THR A 467 -29.00 28.71 27.40
N LYS A 468 -29.64 28.80 28.57
CA LYS A 468 -30.41 27.71 29.18
C LYS A 468 -31.50 27.21 28.23
N LYS A 469 -32.30 28.12 27.67
CA LYS A 469 -33.41 27.79 26.77
C LYS A 469 -32.97 27.10 25.48
N VAL A 470 -31.90 27.56 24.85
CA VAL A 470 -31.35 26.95 23.62
C VAL A 470 -30.83 25.54 23.91
N ILE A 471 -30.21 25.33 25.06
CA ILE A 471 -29.69 24.01 25.48
C ILE A 471 -30.85 23.06 25.79
N GLU A 472 -31.89 23.51 26.49
CA GLU A 472 -33.11 22.74 26.74
C GLU A 472 -33.80 22.29 25.44
N GLU A 473 -33.96 23.20 24.47
CA GLU A 473 -34.61 22.90 23.18
C GLU A 473 -33.81 21.88 22.34
N GLN A 474 -32.49 22.05 22.26
CA GLN A 474 -31.65 21.25 21.37
C GLN A 474 -31.28 19.87 21.96
N LEU A 475 -31.05 19.79 23.27
CA LEU A 475 -30.82 18.51 23.95
C LEU A 475 -32.12 17.80 24.31
N GLY A 476 -33.25 18.52 24.42
CA GLY A 476 -34.48 18.00 25.03
C GLY A 476 -34.26 17.58 26.47
N ALA A 477 -33.42 18.32 27.18
CA ALA A 477 -33.18 18.13 28.59
C ALA A 477 -34.29 18.85 29.37
N ASN A 478 -34.90 18.17 30.33
CA ASN A 478 -36.00 18.75 31.13
C ASN A 478 -35.50 19.68 32.24
N LYS A 479 -34.20 19.62 32.57
CA LYS A 479 -33.60 20.38 33.66
C LYS A 479 -32.15 20.77 33.32
N VAL A 480 -31.99 22.03 32.91
CA VAL A 480 -30.68 22.67 32.70
C VAL A 480 -30.55 23.81 33.70
N ASN A 481 -29.47 23.86 34.46
CA ASN A 481 -29.19 24.92 35.42
C ASN A 481 -27.85 25.57 35.11
N ILE A 482 -27.72 26.87 35.37
CA ILE A 482 -26.45 27.58 35.27
C ILE A 482 -26.14 28.19 36.64
N TYR A 483 -25.02 27.76 37.23
CA TYR A 483 -24.56 28.25 38.53
C TYR A 483 -23.41 29.25 38.31
N SER A 484 -23.41 30.36 39.05
CA SER A 484 -22.22 31.22 39.11
C SER A 484 -21.17 30.55 39.99
N LEU A 485 -19.89 30.62 39.60
CA LEU A 485 -18.74 30.10 40.35
C LEU A 485 -18.00 31.22 41.12
N SER A 486 -18.68 32.32 41.43
CA SER A 486 -18.13 33.41 42.25
C SER A 486 -17.94 32.96 43.72
N ASN A 487 -16.99 33.54 44.46
CA ASN A 487 -16.79 33.21 45.89
C ASN A 487 -18.03 33.42 46.80
N SER A 488 -19.10 34.04 46.29
CA SER A 488 -20.35 34.36 47.00
C SER A 488 -21.56 33.53 46.54
N SER A 489 -21.38 32.49 45.73
CA SER A 489 -22.49 31.66 45.24
C SER A 489 -22.77 30.45 46.13
N ASP A 490 -24.04 30.04 46.20
CA ASP A 490 -24.51 28.88 46.99
C ASP A 490 -24.00 27.51 46.48
N PHE A 491 -23.40 27.44 45.28
CA PHE A 491 -22.92 26.19 44.68
C PHE A 491 -21.42 25.98 44.92
N ASN A 492 -21.08 24.99 45.76
CA ASN A 492 -19.69 24.67 46.13
C ASN A 492 -19.14 23.51 45.29
N LEU A 493 -18.25 23.82 44.34
CA LEU A 493 -17.59 22.83 43.47
C LEU A 493 -16.77 21.80 44.25
N SER A 494 -16.35 22.13 45.47
CA SER A 494 -15.61 21.26 46.40
C SER A 494 -16.35 19.98 46.80
N ASN A 495 -17.68 19.93 46.66
CA ASN A 495 -18.48 18.74 46.95
C ASN A 495 -18.40 17.70 45.83
N TYR A 496 -17.85 18.05 44.66
CA TYR A 496 -17.78 17.19 43.46
C TYR A 496 -16.34 17.11 42.92
N PRO A 497 -15.42 16.41 43.63
CA PRO A 497 -13.98 16.44 43.32
C PRO A 497 -13.64 15.89 41.93
N THR A 498 -14.35 14.85 41.48
CA THR A 498 -14.14 14.22 40.16
C THR A 498 -14.48 15.16 39.01
N LEU A 499 -15.49 16.01 39.20
CA LEU A 499 -15.92 17.01 38.23
C LEU A 499 -14.97 18.22 38.22
N ALA A 500 -14.45 18.61 39.40
CA ALA A 500 -13.50 19.72 39.53
C ALA A 500 -12.10 19.45 38.93
N GLU A 501 -11.66 18.19 38.85
CA GLU A 501 -10.39 17.81 38.22
C GLU A 501 -10.48 17.83 36.68
N GLU A 502 -11.54 17.27 36.10
CA GLU A 502 -11.70 17.16 34.65
C GLU A 502 -12.15 18.47 33.98
N LEU A 503 -12.87 19.35 34.68
CA LEU A 503 -13.27 20.67 34.14
C LEU A 503 -12.08 21.62 33.91
N LYS A 504 -10.91 21.36 34.49
CA LYS A 504 -9.70 22.18 34.25
C LYS A 504 -9.18 22.12 32.81
N ASN A 505 -9.62 21.15 32.02
CA ASN A 505 -9.15 20.91 30.65
C ASN A 505 -9.99 21.59 29.56
N ASP A 506 -10.92 22.50 29.90
CA ASP A 506 -11.86 23.14 28.96
C ASP A 506 -12.74 22.15 28.15
N GLU A 507 -12.90 20.92 28.64
CA GLU A 507 -13.73 19.88 28.02
C GLU A 507 -15.11 19.76 28.71
N VAL A 508 -16.12 19.32 27.95
CA VAL A 508 -17.44 18.97 28.52
C VAL A 508 -17.28 17.71 29.35
N TRP A 509 -17.60 17.80 30.63
CA TRP A 509 -17.62 16.67 31.55
C TRP A 509 -18.83 15.78 31.28
N ILE A 510 -18.62 14.46 31.32
CA ILE A 510 -19.64 13.44 31.02
C ILE A 510 -19.68 12.42 32.15
N ASN A 511 -20.86 12.19 32.72
CA ASN A 511 -21.05 11.17 33.74
C ASN A 511 -21.17 9.77 33.15
N LYS A 512 -20.04 9.20 32.72
CA LYS A 512 -19.98 7.86 32.12
C LYS A 512 -20.34 6.74 33.10
N ASN A 513 -20.14 6.99 34.39
CA ASN A 513 -20.30 5.99 35.46
C ASN A 513 -21.66 6.10 36.19
N LEU A 514 -22.57 6.97 35.73
CA LEU A 514 -23.88 7.21 36.34
C LEU A 514 -23.80 7.46 37.85
N LEU A 515 -22.83 8.30 38.25
CA LEU A 515 -22.63 8.66 39.65
C LEU A 515 -23.91 9.31 40.21
N PRO A 516 -24.42 8.85 41.37
CA PRO A 516 -25.56 9.48 42.03
C PRO A 516 -25.20 10.92 42.45
N ASP A 517 -26.16 11.84 42.32
CA ASP A 517 -26.03 13.28 42.63
C ASP A 517 -25.09 14.11 41.72
N TYR A 518 -24.58 13.52 40.63
CA TYR A 518 -23.83 14.23 39.58
C TYR A 518 -24.71 14.53 38.36
N PRO A 519 -24.40 15.58 37.57
CA PRO A 519 -25.14 15.85 36.33
C PRO A 519 -24.85 14.78 35.29
N PHE A 520 -25.61 14.72 34.20
CA PHE A 520 -25.24 13.94 33.02
C PHE A 520 -24.14 14.64 32.22
N TYR A 521 -24.24 15.96 32.10
CA TYR A 521 -23.23 16.81 31.46
C TYR A 521 -22.93 18.03 32.32
N ALA A 522 -21.66 18.42 32.40
CA ALA A 522 -21.25 19.70 32.97
C ALA A 522 -20.25 20.42 32.07
N LEU A 523 -20.33 21.75 32.02
CA LEU A 523 -19.42 22.59 31.24
C LEU A 523 -19.14 23.89 31.98
N GLU A 524 -17.86 24.24 32.15
CA GLU A 524 -17.47 25.55 32.65
C GLU A 524 -17.50 26.57 31.49
N ILE A 525 -18.28 27.62 31.65
CA ILE A 525 -18.33 28.78 30.76
C ILE A 525 -17.47 29.87 31.39
N LYS A 526 -16.30 30.10 30.81
CA LYS A 526 -15.31 31.06 31.30
C LYS A 526 -15.24 32.25 30.35
N ALA A 527 -15.70 33.40 30.82
CA ALA A 527 -15.61 34.66 30.10
C ALA A 527 -14.21 35.29 30.32
N VAL A 528 -13.69 36.03 29.33
CA VAL A 528 -12.38 36.68 29.40
C VAL A 528 -12.35 37.76 30.47
N SER A 529 -13.49 38.37 30.78
CA SER A 529 -13.70 39.32 31.89
C SER A 529 -13.55 38.71 33.29
N GLY A 530 -13.36 37.39 33.42
CA GLY A 530 -13.20 36.69 34.70
C GLY A 530 -14.49 36.14 35.29
N LEU A 531 -15.63 36.29 34.61
CA LEU A 531 -16.89 35.64 34.98
C LEU A 531 -16.81 34.14 34.70
N LYS A 532 -17.18 33.33 35.70
CA LYS A 532 -17.20 31.87 35.60
C LYS A 532 -18.60 31.34 35.93
N TYR A 533 -19.12 30.53 35.03
CA TYR A 533 -20.42 29.86 35.21
C TYR A 533 -20.28 28.37 34.95
N LEU A 534 -21.03 27.56 35.69
CA LEU A 534 -21.13 26.12 35.48
C LEU A 534 -22.49 25.80 34.88
N LEU A 535 -22.50 25.25 33.67
CA LEU A 535 -23.67 24.65 33.07
C LEU A 535 -23.83 23.24 33.65
N TRP A 536 -25.01 22.93 34.19
CA TRP A 536 -25.37 21.68 34.84
C TRP A 536 -26.61 21.08 34.19
N ILE A 537 -26.49 19.87 33.64
CA ILE A 537 -27.59 19.20 32.94
C ILE A 537 -27.93 17.92 33.69
N GLU A 538 -29.10 17.86 34.34
CA GLU A 538 -29.49 16.74 35.21
C GLU A 538 -29.96 15.49 34.45
N ASP A 539 -30.74 15.66 33.37
CA ASP A 539 -31.38 14.53 32.69
C ASP A 539 -31.39 14.73 31.17
N VAL A 540 -30.88 13.74 30.45
CA VAL A 540 -30.87 13.67 28.98
C VAL A 540 -31.30 12.27 28.57
N SER A 541 -32.33 12.17 27.72
CA SER A 541 -32.78 10.88 27.20
C SER A 541 -31.65 10.13 26.49
N TYR A 542 -31.46 8.85 26.81
CA TYR A 542 -30.38 8.02 26.27
C TYR A 542 -30.30 8.01 24.73
N ASN A 543 -31.45 8.09 24.05
CA ASN A 543 -31.55 8.18 22.59
C ASN A 543 -30.97 9.48 21.98
N ARG A 544 -30.53 10.41 22.81
CA ARG A 544 -29.98 11.72 22.44
C ARG A 544 -28.53 11.90 22.89
N LEU A 545 -27.83 10.83 23.29
CA LEU A 545 -26.40 10.87 23.61
C LEU A 545 -25.60 10.62 22.31
N SER A 546 -25.13 11.68 21.65
CA SER A 546 -24.30 11.57 20.44
C SER A 546 -23.07 12.48 20.52
N LEU A 547 -21.98 12.06 19.87
CA LEU A 547 -20.73 12.82 19.79
C LEU A 547 -20.94 14.21 19.16
N SER A 548 -21.89 14.31 18.21
CA SER A 548 -22.29 15.58 17.61
C SER A 548 -22.92 16.57 18.60
N ARG A 549 -23.66 16.08 19.61
CA ARG A 549 -24.30 16.93 20.63
C ARG A 549 -23.31 17.39 21.69
N LEU A 550 -22.26 16.60 21.95
CA LEU A 550 -21.13 17.00 22.80
C LEU A 550 -20.36 18.18 22.20
N HIS A 551 -19.97 18.07 20.93
CA HIS A 551 -19.31 19.19 20.23
C HIS A 551 -20.22 20.42 20.13
N PHE A 552 -21.53 20.22 20.00
CA PHE A 552 -22.50 21.31 20.03
C PHE A 552 -22.52 22.04 21.39
N LEU A 553 -22.50 21.31 22.51
CA LEU A 553 -22.40 21.89 23.85
C LEU A 553 -21.12 22.72 24.03
N GLN A 554 -19.98 22.20 23.58
CA GLN A 554 -18.70 22.95 23.59
C GLN A 554 -18.79 24.25 22.77
N MET A 555 -19.37 24.19 21.56
CA MET A 555 -19.53 25.38 20.72
C MET A 555 -20.47 26.42 21.35
N ILE A 556 -21.60 26.01 21.92
CA ILE A 556 -22.50 26.94 22.63
C ILE A 556 -21.80 27.56 23.83
N GLY A 557 -21.06 26.78 24.63
CA GLY A 557 -20.31 27.30 25.78
C GLY A 557 -19.34 28.41 25.37
N GLY A 558 -18.62 28.23 24.26
CA GLY A 558 -17.74 29.26 23.70
C GLY A 558 -18.49 30.51 23.21
N VAL A 559 -19.62 30.34 22.52
CA VAL A 559 -20.45 31.47 22.07
C VAL A 559 -21.05 32.23 23.26
N ALA A 560 -21.55 31.52 24.26
CA ALA A 560 -22.10 32.10 25.48
C ALA A 560 -21.03 32.88 26.26
N ALA A 561 -19.81 32.34 26.39
CA ALA A 561 -18.69 33.05 27.01
C ALA A 561 -18.41 34.40 26.34
N SER A 562 -18.36 34.42 24.99
CA SER A 562 -18.14 35.66 24.24
C SER A 562 -19.30 36.67 24.38
N MET A 563 -20.54 36.18 24.47
CA MET A 563 -21.72 37.04 24.67
C MET A 563 -21.82 37.59 26.09
N LEU A 564 -21.41 36.79 27.09
CA LEU A 564 -21.34 37.21 28.48
C LEU A 564 -20.34 38.35 28.66
N ASP A 565 -19.18 38.28 28.00
CA ASP A 565 -18.21 39.39 27.99
C ASP A 565 -18.85 40.65 27.39
N LYS A 566 -19.45 40.55 26.21
CA LYS A 566 -20.10 41.68 25.53
C LYS A 566 -21.19 42.31 26.40
N ALA A 567 -22.09 41.50 26.96
CA ALA A 567 -23.17 41.97 27.83
C ALA A 567 -22.63 42.58 29.15
N GLY A 568 -21.58 42.00 29.73
CA GLY A 568 -20.90 42.53 30.91
C GLY A 568 -20.31 43.91 30.66
N TYR A 569 -19.65 44.12 29.51
CA TYR A 569 -19.19 45.44 29.10
C TYR A 569 -20.35 46.42 28.95
N HIS A 570 -21.43 46.04 28.23
CA HIS A 570 -22.59 46.91 28.06
C HIS A 570 -23.25 47.32 29.39
N GLN A 571 -23.38 46.40 30.34
CA GLN A 571 -23.91 46.70 31.68
C GLN A 571 -22.98 47.63 32.47
N ALA A 572 -21.66 47.42 32.44
CA ALA A 572 -20.70 48.30 33.08
C ALA A 572 -20.77 49.73 32.51
N PHE A 573 -20.81 49.87 31.18
CA PHE A 573 -20.97 51.16 30.51
C PHE A 573 -22.32 51.83 30.83
N ALA A 574 -23.42 51.07 30.88
CA ALA A 574 -24.74 51.60 31.22
C ALA A 574 -24.79 52.11 32.68
N ASN A 575 -24.17 51.39 33.62
CA ASN A 575 -24.10 51.77 35.03
C ASN A 575 -23.22 53.01 35.26
N ILE A 576 -22.10 53.14 34.54
CA ILE A 576 -21.25 54.35 34.55
C ILE A 576 -22.02 55.56 34.02
N LYS A 577 -22.79 55.40 32.94
CA LYS A 577 -23.63 56.47 32.39
C LYS A 577 -24.75 56.89 33.35
N LYS A 578 -25.34 55.92 34.07
CA LYS A 578 -26.40 56.16 35.07
C LYS A 578 -25.87 56.89 36.31
N THR A 579 -24.70 56.50 36.81
CA THR A 579 -24.03 57.17 37.93
C THR A 579 -23.62 58.61 37.58
N MET A 580 -23.07 58.86 36.40
CA MET A 580 -22.80 60.23 35.91
C MET A 580 -24.08 61.08 35.76
N SER A 581 -25.21 60.48 35.35
CA SER A 581 -26.48 61.21 35.26
C SER A 581 -27.12 61.54 36.61
N LEU A 582 -26.90 60.71 37.63
CA LEU A 582 -27.36 60.94 39.01
C LEU A 582 -26.52 61.99 39.73
N GLU A 583 -25.21 62.07 39.46
CA GLU A 583 -24.34 63.15 39.95
C GLU A 583 -24.69 64.51 39.31
N ASN A 584 -25.09 64.54 38.04
CA ASN A 584 -25.56 65.77 37.40
C ASN A 584 -26.92 66.26 37.93
N ASN A 585 -27.84 65.35 38.29
CA ASN A 585 -29.13 65.73 38.89
C ASN A 585 -29.01 66.13 40.37
N SER A 586 -28.09 65.55 41.15
CA SER A 586 -27.88 65.97 42.55
C SER A 586 -27.24 67.36 42.68
N ASN A 587 -26.46 67.80 41.67
CA ASN A 587 -25.93 69.16 41.59
C ASN A 587 -26.98 70.22 41.19
N SER A 588 -28.12 69.83 40.61
CA SER A 588 -29.18 70.76 40.20
C SER A 588 -30.13 71.19 41.33
N ILE A 589 -30.12 70.51 42.48
CA ILE A 589 -30.99 70.81 43.64
C ILE A 589 -30.31 71.76 44.65
N LYS A 590 -29.02 72.11 44.47
CA LYS A 590 -28.27 73.00 45.37
C LYS A 590 -28.14 74.46 44.94
N HIS A 591 -28.78 74.89 43.84
CA HIS A 591 -28.85 76.31 43.46
C HIS A 591 -30.30 76.80 43.36
N GLY A 592 -30.88 77.02 44.54
CA GLY A 592 -32.12 77.76 44.76
C GLY A 592 -32.02 78.48 46.09
N GLY A 593 -31.29 79.60 46.09
CA GLY A 593 -31.00 80.47 47.23
C GLY A 593 -30.15 81.63 46.77
#